data_AF-A0A420S034-F1
#
_entry.id   AF-A0A420S034-F1
#
_cell.length_a   1.000
_cell.length_b   1.000
_cell.length_c   1.000
_cell.angle_alpha   90.00
_cell.angle_beta   90.00
_cell.angle_gamma   90.00
#
_symmetry.space_group_name_H-M   'P 1'
#
loop_
_entity.id
_entity.type
_entity.pdbx_description
1 polymer ?
#
loop_
_entity_poly.entity_id
_entity_poly.type
_entity_poly.pdbx_seq_one_letter_code
_entity_poly.pdbx_strand_id
1 'polypeptide(L)' 'MTPSAMITGLVLPPNNAPKKTPKLMTRDEIEDLIALGRHVIIIHQQVVQVDPWLQYHPGGDKAMLHMVGKDASDEIDA' A
#
# COMPACT_ATOMS: atom_id res chain seq x y z
N MET A 1 36.93 -2.08 2.22
CA MET A 1 36.31 -2.62 3.45
C MET A 1 35.21 -1.67 3.88
N THR A 2 33.98 -1.93 3.47
CA THR A 2 32.76 -1.42 4.11
C THR A 2 31.70 -2.48 3.86
N PRO A 3 30.91 -2.88 4.87
CA PRO A 3 29.75 -2.09 5.28
C PRO A 3 29.59 -2.13 6.83
N SER A 4 28.66 -1.46 7.50
CA SER A 4 27.27 -1.18 7.16
C SER A 4 26.78 -0.07 8.09
N ALA A 5 26.26 1.01 7.52
CA ALA A 5 25.47 1.96 8.29
C ALA A 5 24.11 1.30 8.56
N MET A 6 23.92 0.82 9.80
CA MET A 6 22.60 0.47 10.32
C MET A 6 21.82 1.78 10.49
N ILE A 7 21.02 2.14 9.49
CA ILE A 7 20.06 3.24 9.60
C ILE A 7 18.68 2.60 9.61
N THR A 8 17.93 2.89 10.67
CA THR A 8 16.54 2.50 10.96
C THR A 8 16.39 1.26 11.84
N GLY A 9 15.89 1.51 13.06
CA GLY A 9 15.57 0.51 14.09
C GLY A 9 14.37 -0.38 13.80
N LEU A 10 14.11 -0.73 12.53
CA LEU A 10 13.27 -1.88 12.23
C LEU A 10 14.18 -3.11 12.28
N VAL A 11 13.98 -3.97 13.28
CA VAL A 11 14.48 -5.34 13.19
C VAL A 11 13.81 -5.94 11.96
N LEU A 12 14.61 -6.22 10.92
CA LEU A 12 14.12 -6.91 9.74
C LEU A 12 13.46 -8.20 10.22
N PRO A 13 12.24 -8.51 9.74
CA PRO A 13 11.59 -9.75 10.10
C PRO A 13 12.54 -10.91 9.80
N PRO A 14 12.57 -11.96 10.63
CA PRO A 14 13.46 -13.10 10.40
C PRO A 14 13.27 -13.61 8.96
N ASN A 15 14.35 -14.03 8.31
CA ASN A 15 14.36 -14.50 6.90
C ASN A 15 13.36 -15.63 6.58
N ASN A 16 12.66 -16.16 7.60
CA ASN A 16 11.61 -17.17 7.52
C ASN A 16 10.20 -16.63 7.80
N ALA A 17 9.98 -15.31 7.75
CA ALA A 17 8.64 -14.76 7.87
C ALA A 17 7.73 -15.41 6.83
N PRO A 18 6.51 -15.82 7.21
CA PRO A 18 5.61 -16.49 6.29
C PRO A 18 5.34 -15.55 5.11
N LYS A 19 5.68 -16.00 3.90
CA LYS A 19 5.31 -15.29 2.68
C LYS A 19 3.79 -15.26 2.62
N LYS A 20 3.19 -14.10 2.85
CA LYS A 20 1.76 -13.91 2.62
C LYS A 20 1.54 -13.89 1.12
N THR A 21 0.83 -14.89 0.61
CA THR A 21 0.30 -14.83 -0.75
C THR A 21 -0.84 -13.82 -0.76
N PRO A 22 -0.79 -12.77 -1.59
CA PRO A 22 -1.89 -11.83 -1.72
C PRO A 22 -3.17 -12.57 -2.15
N LYS A 23 -4.31 -12.17 -1.60
CA LYS A 23 -5.62 -12.68 -2.03
C LYS A 23 -5.88 -12.19 -3.46
N LEU A 24 -6.32 -13.08 -4.34
CA LEU A 24 -6.90 -12.68 -5.62
C LEU A 24 -8.27 -12.04 -5.36
N MET A 25 -8.48 -10.85 -5.92
CA MET A 25 -9.70 -10.08 -5.73
C MET A 25 -10.38 -9.82 -7.07
N THR A 26 -11.69 -9.93 -7.10
CA THR A 26 -12.50 -9.46 -8.24
C THR A 26 -12.73 -7.96 -8.13
N ARG A 27 -13.21 -7.36 -9.22
CA ARG A 27 -13.64 -5.96 -9.22
C ARG A 27 -14.77 -5.71 -8.21
N ASP A 28 -15.78 -6.58 -8.19
CA ASP A 28 -16.92 -6.44 -7.28
C ASP A 28 -16.46 -6.46 -5.81
N GLU A 29 -15.49 -7.31 -5.45
CA GLU A 29 -14.94 -7.32 -4.10
C GLU A 29 -14.20 -6.01 -3.75
N ILE A 30 -13.58 -5.35 -4.73
CA ILE A 30 -12.94 -4.03 -4.53
C ILE A 30 -14.03 -2.95 -4.36
N GLU A 31 -15.09 -3.00 -5.16
CA GLU A 31 -16.23 -2.08 -5.05
C GLU A 31 -16.93 -2.21 -3.69
N ASP A 32 -17.10 -3.43 -3.19
CA ASP A 32 -17.63 -3.69 -1.85
C ASP A 32 -16.77 -3.06 -0.75
N LEU A 33 -15.44 -3.15 -0.85
CA LEU A 33 -14.55 -2.48 0.10
C LEU A 33 -14.74 -0.96 0.10
N ILE A 34 -14.83 -0.36 -1.08
CA ILE A 34 -15.07 1.08 -1.24
C ILE A 34 -16.44 1.47 -0.67
N ALA A 35 -17.48 0.67 -0.95
CA ALA A 35 -18.82 0.87 -0.41
C ALA A 35 -18.87 0.77 1.12
N LEU A 36 -18.00 -0.03 1.74
CA LEU A 36 -17.81 -0.10 3.19
C LEU A 36 -16.97 1.05 3.76
N GLY A 37 -16.59 2.03 2.94
CA GLY A 37 -15.80 3.19 3.34
C GLY A 37 -14.31 2.92 3.49
N ARG A 38 -13.79 1.83 2.90
CA ARG A 38 -12.35 1.57 2.86
C ARG A 38 -11.69 2.38 1.76
N HIS A 39 -10.54 2.96 2.07
CA HIS A 39 -9.71 3.63 1.09
C HIS A 39 -8.73 2.62 0.52
N VAL A 40 -9.01 2.11 -0.68
CA VAL A 40 -8.16 1.16 -1.39
C VAL A 40 -7.69 1.72 -2.73
N ILE A 41 -6.44 1.43 -3.09
CA ILE A 41 -5.84 1.77 -4.39
C ILE A 41 -5.19 0.52 -4.98
N ILE A 42 -4.89 0.55 -6.28
CA ILE A 42 -4.18 -0.53 -6.97
C ILE A 42 -2.76 -0.05 -7.25
N ILE A 43 -1.76 -0.85 -6.88
CA ILE A 43 -0.34 -0.61 -7.18
C ILE A 43 0.26 -1.93 -7.67
N HIS A 44 0.84 -1.97 -8.86
CA HIS A 44 1.50 -3.16 -9.41
C HIS A 44 0.61 -4.41 -9.36
N GLN A 45 -0.68 -4.25 -9.72
CA GLN A 45 -1.74 -5.26 -9.65
C GLN A 45 -2.08 -5.76 -8.23
N GLN A 46 -1.68 -5.04 -7.18
CA GLN A 46 -2.03 -5.33 -5.80
C GLN A 46 -3.03 -4.32 -5.27
N VAL A 47 -4.07 -4.80 -4.59
CA VAL A 47 -5.02 -3.95 -3.87
C VAL A 47 -4.43 -3.61 -2.51
N VAL A 48 -4.23 -2.33 -2.24
CA VAL A 48 -3.62 -1.83 -1.01
C VAL A 48 -4.61 -0.94 -0.27
N GLN A 49 -4.86 -1.25 1.00
CA GLN A 49 -5.65 -0.39 1.88
C GLN A 49 -4.76 0.72 2.45
N VAL A 50 -5.14 1.97 2.24
CA VAL A 50 -4.33 3.16 2.59
C VAL A 50 -4.84 3.91 3.81
N ASP A 51 -5.94 3.47 4.45
CA ASP A 51 -6.48 4.11 5.67
C ASP A 51 -5.42 4.43 6.74
N PRO A 52 -4.48 3.52 7.10
CA PRO A 52 -3.50 3.80 8.13
C PRO A 52 -2.49 4.90 7.75
N TRP A 53 -2.30 5.13 6.45
CA TRP A 53 -1.31 6.06 5.92
C TRP A 53 -1.89 7.40 5.46
N LEU A 54 -3.21 7.48 5.30
CA LEU A 54 -3.89 8.62 4.67
C LEU A 54 -3.49 9.98 5.25
N GLN A 55 -3.39 10.10 6.58
CA GLN A 55 -3.02 11.33 7.29
C GLN A 55 -1.53 11.68 7.18
N TYR A 56 -0.69 10.73 6.76
CA TYR A 56 0.77 10.87 6.66
C TYR A 56 1.25 11.03 5.21
N HIS A 57 0.32 11.02 4.24
CA HIS A 57 0.67 11.21 2.84
C HIS A 57 1.33 12.60 2.64
N PRO A 58 2.55 12.69 2.09
CA PRO A 58 3.24 13.97 1.91
C PRO A 58 2.49 14.98 1.04
N GLY A 59 1.71 14.51 0.06
CA GLY A 59 0.82 15.34 -0.77
C GLY A 59 -0.53 15.70 -0.12
N GLY A 60 -0.73 15.31 1.14
CA GLY A 60 -1.99 15.45 1.87
C GLY A 60 -3.01 14.36 1.57
N ASP A 61 -4.00 14.23 2.45
CA ASP A 61 -5.08 13.24 2.37
C ASP A 61 -5.84 13.31 1.04
N LYS A 62 -6.19 14.51 0.58
CA LYS A 62 -6.97 14.75 -0.64
C LYS A 62 -6.29 14.18 -1.90
N ALA A 63 -4.97 14.29 -1.99
CA ALA A 63 -4.23 13.74 -3.12
C ALA A 63 -4.39 12.22 -3.17
N MET A 64 -4.31 11.55 -2.02
CA MET A 64 -4.54 10.10 -1.93
C MET A 64 -6.01 9.73 -2.19
N LEU A 65 -6.96 10.52 -1.69
CA LEU A 65 -8.40 10.28 -1.91
C LEU A 65 -8.80 10.29 -3.39
N HIS A 66 -8.13 11.07 -4.24
CA HIS A 66 -8.38 11.05 -5.70
C HIS A 66 -8.01 9.72 -6.38
N MET A 67 -7.23 8.88 -5.71
CA MET A 67 -6.74 7.59 -6.21
C MET A 67 -7.57 6.40 -5.72
N VAL A 68 -8.54 6.59 -4.83
CA VAL A 68 -9.40 5.49 -4.35
C VAL A 68 -10.07 4.78 -5.53
N GLY A 69 -9.92 3.46 -5.57
CA GLY A 69 -10.43 2.59 -6.62
C GLY A 69 -9.67 2.65 -7.96
N LYS A 70 -8.54 3.38 -8.03
CA LYS A 70 -7.74 3.54 -9.25
C LYS A 70 -6.41 2.81 -9.15
N ASP A 71 -5.81 2.56 -10.31
CA ASP A 71 -4.40 2.22 -10.42
C ASP A 71 -3.55 3.48 -10.21
N ALA A 72 -2.69 3.43 -9.21
CA ALA A 72 -1.80 4.50 -8.79
C ALA A 72 -0.32 4.16 -9.04
N SER A 73 -0.03 3.11 -9.81
CA SER A 73 1.35 2.65 -10.05
C SER A 73 2.24 3.78 -10.59
N ASP A 74 1.75 4.54 -11.57
CA ASP A 74 2.51 5.66 -12.16
C ASP A 74 2.80 6.79 -11.15
N GLU A 75 1.87 7.09 -10.24
CA GLU A 75 2.05 8.14 -9.22
C GLU A 75 3.06 7.71 -8.13
N ILE A 76 3.17 6.40 -7.87
CA ILE A 76 4.06 5.85 -6.85
C ILE A 76 5.48 5.66 -7.38
N ASP A 77 5.64 5.37 -8.68
CA ASP A 77 6.94 5.10 -9.30
C ASP A 77 7.64 6.37 -9.83
N ALA A 78 6.94 7.50 -9.96
CA ALA A 78 7.45 8.78 -10.46
C ALA A 78 8.38 9.51 -9.46
#